data_AF-A0A2M7VIE5-F1
#
_entry.id   AF-A0A2M7VIE5-F1
#
_cell.length_a   1.000
_cell.length_b   1.000
_cell.length_c   1.000
_cell.angle_alpha   90.00
_cell.angle_beta   90.00
_cell.angle_gamma   90.00
#
_symmetry.space_group_name_H-M   'P 1'
#
loop_
_entity.id
_entity.type
_entity.pdbx_description
1 polymer ?
#
loop_
_entity_poly.entity_id
_entity_poly.type
_entity_poly.pdbx_seq_one_letter_code
_entity_poly.pdbx_strand_id
1 'polypeptide(L)'
;FLLTEDDLRKISGNEKVRMKVIEKGIHKSKTEKPFDPDLWFSGRYIAPHDKGGESDTESGFLPNYWQPIEYFIDWSQQYVKKFKTLTIRERDGVGSDTLAAVIRNPEYYFLSGLTLSHTGMYSPMYRINNPGPFNVGGSCIFTNFNLNQSLGGLCSKLSKYFFKIFINSSVNASEDPIKEVPFCIDLQKQINVLVKKIIRNQKQNPRYDYMSNEQKEIDKLVYEMYGLNKDDIREVETWYARRYPKLARFCDIA
;
A
#
# COMPACT_ATOMS: atom_id res chain seq x y z
N PHE A 1 -11.17 6.22 -19.93
CA PHE A 1 -10.34 5.00 -20.02
C PHE A 1 -9.88 4.47 -18.65
N LEU A 2 -9.70 5.32 -17.63
CA LEU A 2 -9.37 4.91 -16.25
C LEU A 2 -10.58 4.29 -15.56
N LEU A 3 -10.40 3.19 -14.80
CA LEU A 3 -11.44 2.62 -13.94
C LEU A 3 -11.84 3.59 -12.82
N THR A 4 -13.12 3.64 -12.48
CA THR A 4 -13.65 4.46 -11.37
C THR A 4 -13.61 3.70 -10.05
N GLU A 5 -13.81 4.40 -8.91
CA GLU A 5 -13.94 3.72 -7.61
C GLU A 5 -15.06 2.66 -7.62
N ASP A 6 -16.17 2.93 -8.31
CA ASP A 6 -17.29 1.96 -8.40
C ASP A 6 -16.93 0.75 -9.26
N ASP A 7 -16.17 0.93 -10.34
CA ASP A 7 -15.65 -0.20 -11.12
C ASP A 7 -14.75 -1.08 -10.25
N LEU A 8 -13.84 -0.46 -9.49
CA LEU A 8 -12.90 -1.16 -8.61
C LEU A 8 -13.63 -1.90 -7.49
N ARG A 9 -14.67 -1.30 -6.88
CA ARG A 9 -15.53 -1.97 -5.89
C ARG A 9 -16.30 -3.14 -6.49
N LYS A 10 -16.77 -3.02 -7.74
CA LYS A 10 -17.44 -4.13 -8.44
C LYS A 10 -16.46 -5.29 -8.70
N ILE A 11 -15.23 -4.97 -9.09
CA ILE A 11 -14.18 -5.99 -9.32
C ILE A 11 -13.78 -6.64 -8.00
N SER A 12 -13.43 -5.84 -6.98
CA SER A 12 -12.94 -6.36 -5.70
C SER A 12 -14.00 -7.10 -4.88
N GLY A 13 -15.27 -6.70 -5.00
CA GLY A 13 -16.39 -7.28 -4.27
C GLY A 13 -17.00 -8.55 -4.88
N ASN A 14 -16.55 -8.99 -6.06
CA ASN A 14 -17.07 -10.18 -6.72
C ASN A 14 -15.93 -11.06 -7.26
N GLU A 15 -15.68 -12.17 -6.56
CA GLU A 15 -14.57 -13.09 -6.87
C GLU A 15 -14.59 -13.60 -8.32
N LYS A 16 -15.78 -13.94 -8.84
CA LYS A 16 -15.91 -14.44 -10.22
C LYS A 16 -15.51 -13.37 -11.24
N VAL A 17 -15.98 -12.14 -11.04
CA VAL A 17 -15.63 -11.00 -11.91
C VAL A 17 -14.13 -10.67 -11.77
N ARG A 18 -13.62 -10.65 -10.53
CA ARG A 18 -12.21 -10.40 -10.21
C ARG A 18 -11.29 -11.35 -10.96
N MET A 19 -11.53 -12.65 -10.84
CA MET A 19 -10.71 -13.67 -11.50
C MET A 19 -10.79 -13.57 -13.02
N LYS A 20 -11.98 -13.31 -13.58
CA LYS A 20 -12.10 -13.05 -15.03
C LYS A 20 -11.26 -11.83 -15.45
N VAL A 21 -11.30 -10.72 -14.70
CA VAL A 21 -10.51 -9.50 -15.00
C VAL A 21 -9.02 -9.77 -14.96
N ILE A 22 -8.55 -10.54 -13.98
CA ILE A 22 -7.13 -10.92 -13.84
C ILE A 22 -6.71 -11.82 -15.02
N GLU A 23 -7.55 -12.79 -15.38
CA GLU A 23 -7.21 -13.79 -16.39
C GLU A 23 -7.30 -13.27 -17.82
N LYS A 24 -8.34 -12.51 -18.12
CA LYS A 24 -8.70 -12.14 -19.50
C LYS A 24 -8.46 -10.67 -19.81
N GLY A 25 -8.30 -9.81 -18.81
CA GLY A 25 -8.27 -8.36 -18.98
C GLY A 25 -9.65 -7.77 -19.27
N ILE A 26 -9.68 -6.47 -19.54
CA ILE A 26 -10.90 -5.67 -19.64
C ILE A 26 -11.17 -5.28 -21.11
N HIS A 27 -12.44 -5.26 -21.51
CA HIS A 27 -12.84 -4.88 -22.86
C HIS A 27 -12.65 -3.38 -23.13
N LYS A 28 -12.04 -3.02 -24.27
CA LYS A 28 -11.97 -1.60 -24.72
C LYS A 28 -13.22 -1.22 -25.50
N SER A 29 -13.85 -2.18 -26.19
CA SER A 29 -15.07 -1.98 -26.98
C SER A 29 -16.03 -3.17 -26.86
N LYS A 30 -17.34 -2.92 -27.06
CA LYS A 30 -18.38 -3.95 -27.20
C LYS A 30 -18.25 -4.79 -28.47
N THR A 31 -17.43 -4.36 -29.43
CA THR A 31 -17.19 -5.07 -30.69
C THR A 31 -16.11 -6.15 -30.60
N GLU A 32 -15.38 -6.22 -29.48
CA GLU A 32 -14.37 -7.25 -29.24
C GLU A 32 -15.02 -8.64 -29.15
N LYS A 33 -14.35 -9.67 -29.70
CA LYS A 33 -14.86 -11.04 -29.70
C LYS A 33 -13.85 -12.01 -29.06
N PRO A 34 -14.29 -12.92 -28.18
CA PRO A 34 -15.64 -13.01 -27.62
C PRO A 34 -15.92 -11.85 -26.63
N PHE A 35 -17.14 -11.29 -26.65
CA PHE A 35 -17.54 -10.23 -25.72
C PHE A 35 -18.10 -10.83 -24.42
N ASP A 36 -17.55 -10.42 -23.27
CA ASP A 36 -18.03 -10.76 -21.94
C ASP A 36 -18.55 -9.49 -21.24
N PRO A 37 -19.86 -9.37 -21.00
CA PRO A 37 -20.44 -8.22 -20.29
C PRO A 37 -19.86 -7.98 -18.89
N ASP A 38 -19.34 -9.03 -18.22
CA ASP A 38 -18.70 -8.89 -16.90
C ASP A 38 -17.37 -8.12 -16.98
N LEU A 39 -16.73 -8.14 -18.15
CA LEU A 39 -15.45 -7.48 -18.43
C LEU A 39 -15.64 -6.13 -19.12
N TRP A 40 -16.85 -5.58 -19.14
CA TRP A 40 -17.17 -4.29 -19.73
C TRP A 40 -17.43 -3.23 -18.65
N PHE A 41 -16.49 -2.30 -18.50
CA PHE A 41 -16.60 -1.14 -17.60
C PHE A 41 -16.74 0.15 -18.40
N SER A 42 -17.67 0.17 -19.35
CA SER A 42 -17.93 1.33 -20.22
C SER A 42 -16.68 1.85 -20.94
N GLY A 43 -15.84 0.94 -21.45
CA GLY A 43 -14.60 1.26 -22.18
C GLY A 43 -13.46 1.73 -21.28
N ARG A 44 -13.57 1.58 -19.96
CA ARG A 44 -12.49 1.80 -19.00
C ARG A 44 -11.76 0.49 -18.78
N TYR A 45 -10.44 0.49 -18.99
CA TYR A 45 -9.57 -0.69 -18.94
C TYR A 45 -8.20 -0.39 -18.34
N ILE A 46 -7.95 0.85 -17.95
CA ILE A 46 -6.71 1.27 -17.30
C ILE A 46 -6.93 1.16 -15.79
N ALA A 47 -6.16 0.27 -15.15
CA ALA A 47 -6.24 -0.03 -13.73
C ALA A 47 -5.22 0.82 -12.94
N PRO A 48 -5.50 1.13 -11.66
CA PRO A 48 -4.53 1.77 -10.80
C PRO A 48 -3.36 0.82 -10.52
N HIS A 49 -2.19 1.38 -10.26
CA HIS A 49 -0.98 0.63 -9.95
C HIS A 49 -0.21 1.35 -8.83
N ASP A 50 -0.05 0.71 -7.68
CA ASP A 50 0.68 1.34 -6.58
C ASP A 50 2.20 1.28 -6.79
N LYS A 51 2.85 2.39 -6.46
CA LYS A 51 4.31 2.51 -6.29
C LYS A 51 4.59 3.32 -5.03
N GLY A 52 5.82 3.25 -4.52
CA GLY A 52 6.28 4.12 -3.43
C GLY A 52 6.02 5.60 -3.74
N GLY A 53 5.52 6.35 -2.75
CA GLY A 53 5.30 7.79 -2.84
C GLY A 53 6.51 8.60 -2.39
N GLU A 54 6.60 9.83 -2.88
CA GLU A 54 7.63 10.78 -2.44
C GLU A 54 7.35 11.28 -1.01
N SER A 55 8.41 11.45 -0.22
CA SER A 55 8.35 12.05 1.12
C SER A 55 8.87 13.49 1.08
N ASP A 56 8.19 14.40 1.77
CA ASP A 56 8.64 15.78 1.97
C ASP A 56 8.97 16.00 3.45
N THR A 57 10.21 15.69 3.80
CA THR A 57 10.64 15.67 5.20
C THR A 57 10.91 17.05 5.79
N GLU A 58 11.07 18.08 4.96
CA GLU A 58 11.24 19.45 5.43
C GLU A 58 9.94 19.92 6.09
N SER A 59 8.81 19.70 5.39
CA SER A 59 7.47 19.93 5.96
C SER A 59 7.06 18.86 6.99
N GLY A 60 7.77 17.73 7.03
CA GLY A 60 7.52 16.63 7.97
C GLY A 60 6.54 15.59 7.44
N PHE A 61 6.23 15.66 6.15
CA PHE A 61 5.27 14.80 5.49
C PHE A 61 5.91 13.47 5.06
N LEU A 62 5.31 12.37 5.54
CA LEU A 62 5.53 11.03 4.99
C LEU A 62 4.23 10.50 4.35
N PRO A 63 4.29 9.81 3.20
CA PRO A 63 3.14 9.26 2.48
C PRO A 63 2.49 8.04 3.16
N ASN A 64 2.08 8.20 4.42
CA ASN A 64 1.30 7.23 5.17
C ASN A 64 -0.21 7.46 4.98
N TYR A 65 -0.98 6.45 5.36
CA TYR A 65 -2.44 6.39 5.43
C TYR A 65 -3.16 6.39 4.08
N TRP A 66 -3.04 7.45 3.31
CA TRP A 66 -3.64 7.59 1.98
C TRP A 66 -2.79 8.49 1.10
N GLN A 67 -2.77 8.19 -0.21
CA GLN A 67 -2.17 9.02 -1.26
C GLN A 67 -3.08 9.01 -2.50
N PRO A 68 -3.05 10.07 -3.33
CA PRO A 68 -3.68 10.04 -4.63
C PRO A 68 -3.03 8.97 -5.53
N ILE A 69 -3.80 8.48 -6.51
CA ILE A 69 -3.31 7.51 -7.50
C ILE A 69 -2.52 8.27 -8.55
N GLU A 70 -1.24 7.92 -8.70
CA GLU A 70 -0.35 8.58 -9.67
C GLU A 70 0.04 7.66 -10.83
N TYR A 71 -0.02 6.34 -10.62
CA TYR A 71 0.40 5.37 -11.62
C TYR A 71 -0.73 4.46 -12.03
N PHE A 72 -0.70 4.08 -13.30
CA PHE A 72 -1.73 3.32 -13.95
C PHE A 72 -1.11 2.32 -14.92
N ILE A 73 -1.84 1.24 -15.21
CA ILE A 73 -1.43 0.20 -16.15
C ILE A 73 -2.59 -0.17 -17.07
N ASP A 74 -2.28 -0.38 -18.35
CA ASP A 74 -3.26 -0.91 -19.31
C ASP A 74 -3.54 -2.38 -18.96
N TRP A 75 -4.76 -2.65 -18.47
CA TRP A 75 -5.24 -4.00 -18.13
C TRP A 75 -6.28 -4.51 -19.14
N SER A 76 -6.20 -4.05 -20.38
CA SER A 76 -7.07 -4.53 -21.45
C SER A 76 -6.75 -5.96 -21.87
N GLN A 77 -7.70 -6.61 -22.54
CA GLN A 77 -7.52 -7.99 -22.99
C GLN A 77 -6.28 -8.20 -23.86
N GLN A 78 -6.02 -7.25 -24.78
CA GLN A 78 -4.83 -7.27 -25.63
C GLN A 78 -3.54 -7.25 -24.80
N TYR A 79 -3.46 -6.38 -23.79
CA TYR A 79 -2.28 -6.24 -22.96
C TYR A 79 -2.09 -7.40 -21.99
N VAL A 80 -3.17 -7.91 -21.38
CA VAL A 80 -3.10 -9.10 -20.53
C VAL A 80 -2.66 -10.31 -21.33
N LYS A 81 -3.17 -10.49 -22.56
CA LYS A 81 -2.69 -11.54 -23.48
C LYS A 81 -1.21 -11.36 -23.79
N LYS A 82 -0.79 -10.15 -24.17
CA LYS A 82 0.63 -9.84 -24.44
C LYS A 82 1.51 -10.14 -23.24
N PHE A 83 1.09 -9.78 -22.02
CA PHE A 83 1.86 -10.02 -20.80
C PHE A 83 2.10 -11.51 -20.54
N LYS A 84 1.15 -12.36 -20.95
CA LYS A 84 1.22 -13.82 -20.77
C LYS A 84 1.99 -14.55 -21.87
N THR A 85 2.17 -13.95 -23.04
CA THR A 85 2.76 -14.63 -24.20
C THR A 85 4.07 -14.01 -24.68
N LEU A 86 4.32 -12.73 -24.40
CA LEU A 86 5.50 -12.03 -24.88
C LEU A 86 6.76 -12.67 -24.31
N THR A 87 7.65 -13.09 -25.20
CA THR A 87 8.96 -13.64 -24.85
C THR A 87 10.04 -12.54 -24.79
N ILE A 88 11.16 -12.84 -24.13
CA ILE A 88 12.33 -11.94 -24.08
C ILE A 88 12.86 -11.69 -25.51
N ARG A 89 12.88 -12.73 -26.37
CA ARG A 89 13.25 -12.60 -27.79
C ARG A 89 12.34 -11.63 -28.54
N GLU A 90 11.02 -11.74 -28.40
CA GLU A 90 10.08 -10.82 -29.06
C GLU A 90 10.19 -9.39 -28.54
N ARG A 91 10.57 -9.20 -27.27
CA ARG A 91 10.75 -7.87 -26.67
C ARG A 91 12.05 -7.19 -27.13
N ASP A 92 13.16 -7.92 -27.10
CA ASP A 92 14.51 -7.35 -27.24
C ASP A 92 15.18 -7.67 -28.58
N GLY A 93 14.63 -8.61 -29.35
CA GLY A 93 15.20 -9.10 -30.63
C GLY A 93 16.40 -10.05 -30.49
N VAL A 94 17.01 -10.15 -29.30
CA VAL A 94 18.26 -10.90 -29.06
C VAL A 94 18.19 -11.89 -27.90
N GLY A 95 16.99 -12.14 -27.35
CA GLY A 95 16.77 -12.97 -26.16
C GLY A 95 16.40 -14.44 -26.40
N SER A 96 16.06 -15.12 -25.30
CA SER A 96 15.48 -16.47 -25.30
C SER A 96 13.97 -16.47 -25.53
N ASP A 97 13.40 -17.64 -25.87
CA ASP A 97 11.95 -17.86 -25.95
C ASP A 97 11.27 -17.97 -24.57
N THR A 98 11.94 -17.54 -23.51
CA THR A 98 11.37 -17.46 -22.16
C THR A 98 10.39 -16.29 -22.09
N LEU A 99 9.29 -16.44 -21.34
CA LEU A 99 8.35 -15.34 -21.11
C LEU A 99 9.06 -14.12 -20.48
N ALA A 100 8.79 -12.94 -21.03
CA ALA A 100 9.35 -11.67 -20.58
C ALA A 100 8.80 -11.20 -19.23
N ALA A 101 7.63 -11.73 -18.83
CA ALA A 101 7.01 -11.44 -17.54
C ALA A 101 6.25 -12.66 -17.02
N VAL A 102 6.11 -12.74 -15.70
CA VAL A 102 5.32 -13.78 -15.02
C VAL A 102 4.37 -13.08 -14.05
N ILE A 103 3.07 -13.38 -14.15
CA ILE A 103 2.08 -12.94 -13.16
C ILE A 103 2.25 -13.84 -11.94
N ARG A 104 2.58 -13.25 -10.79
CA ARG A 104 2.76 -13.95 -9.52
C ARG A 104 1.65 -13.55 -8.57
N ASN A 105 1.18 -14.50 -7.79
CA ASN A 105 0.13 -14.35 -6.79
C ASN A 105 -1.13 -13.62 -7.33
N PRO A 106 -1.66 -14.04 -8.52
CA PRO A 106 -2.80 -13.38 -9.16
C PRO A 106 -4.04 -13.29 -8.27
N GLU A 107 -4.22 -14.23 -7.35
CA GLU A 107 -5.33 -14.30 -6.39
C GLU A 107 -5.43 -13.08 -5.46
N TYR A 108 -4.38 -12.26 -5.36
CA TYR A 108 -4.38 -11.03 -4.57
C TYR A 108 -4.63 -9.76 -5.39
N TYR A 109 -4.61 -9.84 -6.72
CA TYR A 109 -4.82 -8.66 -7.55
C TYR A 109 -6.25 -8.12 -7.37
N PHE A 110 -6.38 -6.79 -7.42
CA PHE A 110 -7.65 -6.09 -7.20
C PHE A 110 -8.28 -6.29 -5.81
N LEU A 111 -7.57 -6.84 -4.82
CA LEU A 111 -8.03 -6.81 -3.44
C LEU A 111 -7.75 -5.46 -2.79
N SER A 112 -8.63 -5.09 -1.86
CA SER A 112 -8.38 -3.99 -0.93
C SER A 112 -7.52 -4.48 0.24
N GLY A 113 -6.55 -3.67 0.64
CA GLY A 113 -5.57 -3.97 1.67
C GLY A 113 -4.70 -2.74 1.97
N LEU A 114 -3.50 -2.99 2.48
CA LEU A 114 -2.51 -1.96 2.72
C LEU A 114 -1.34 -2.15 1.74
N THR A 115 -0.81 -1.08 1.16
CA THR A 115 0.45 -1.12 0.43
C THR A 115 1.56 -0.49 1.27
N LEU A 116 2.81 -0.84 0.98
CA LEU A 116 3.98 -0.31 1.67
C LEU A 116 5.00 0.24 0.68
N SER A 117 5.82 1.20 1.13
CA SER A 117 7.03 1.58 0.40
C SER A 117 8.05 0.43 0.45
N HIS A 118 8.54 -0.01 -0.70
CA HIS A 118 9.55 -1.08 -0.74
C HIS A 118 10.95 -0.57 -0.34
N THR A 119 11.37 0.60 -0.80
CA THR A 119 12.72 1.14 -0.53
C THR A 119 12.65 2.62 -0.16
N GLY A 120 13.52 3.03 0.76
CA GLY A 120 13.72 4.44 1.11
C GLY A 120 14.21 4.62 2.54
N MET A 121 14.75 5.80 2.85
CA MET A 121 15.25 6.13 4.19
C MET A 121 14.18 5.95 5.28
N TYR A 122 12.92 6.27 4.95
CA TYR A 122 11.77 6.20 5.85
C TYR A 122 10.93 4.93 5.69
N SER A 123 11.31 4.05 4.77
CA SER A 123 10.62 2.78 4.52
C SER A 123 10.69 1.86 5.76
N PRO A 124 9.64 1.12 6.12
CA PRO A 124 8.33 1.08 5.47
C PRO A 124 7.44 2.26 5.86
N MET A 125 6.63 2.68 4.89
CA MET A 125 5.52 3.62 5.04
C MET A 125 4.27 2.94 4.50
N TYR A 126 3.17 2.99 5.25
CA TYR A 126 1.98 2.19 4.98
C TYR A 126 0.79 3.09 4.60
N ARG A 127 0.00 2.66 3.63
CA ARG A 127 -1.22 3.36 3.19
C ARG A 127 -2.24 2.37 2.67
N ILE A 128 -3.50 2.77 2.58
CA ILE A 128 -4.53 1.98 1.88
C ILE A 128 -4.08 1.80 0.42
N ASN A 129 -4.14 0.57 -0.08
CA ASN A 129 -3.79 0.29 -1.46
C ASN A 129 -4.91 0.75 -2.42
N ASN A 130 -4.54 0.93 -3.67
CA ASN A 130 -5.48 1.08 -4.76
C ASN A 130 -5.74 -0.31 -5.35
N PRO A 131 -6.99 -0.82 -5.35
CA PRO A 131 -7.29 -2.18 -5.78
C PRO A 131 -6.96 -2.38 -7.27
N GLY A 132 -5.78 -2.93 -7.55
CA GLY A 132 -5.29 -3.15 -8.91
C GLY A 132 -4.22 -4.23 -8.94
N PRO A 133 -3.60 -4.47 -10.11
CA PRO A 133 -2.39 -5.27 -10.21
C PRO A 133 -1.20 -4.53 -9.57
N PHE A 134 -0.36 -5.25 -8.84
CA PHE A 134 0.81 -4.69 -8.15
C PHE A 134 2.09 -5.46 -8.49
N ASN A 135 3.24 -4.90 -8.12
CA ASN A 135 4.55 -5.53 -8.25
C ASN A 135 5.33 -5.34 -6.93
N VAL A 136 6.60 -5.77 -6.90
CA VAL A 136 7.48 -5.67 -5.72
C VAL A 136 7.57 -4.24 -5.13
N GLY A 137 7.47 -3.20 -5.96
CA GLY A 137 7.52 -1.80 -5.53
C GLY A 137 6.23 -1.27 -4.88
N GLY A 138 5.16 -2.08 -4.90
CA GLY A 138 3.84 -1.76 -4.36
C GLY A 138 3.18 -2.96 -3.69
N SER A 139 3.98 -3.88 -3.15
CA SER A 139 3.51 -5.07 -2.43
C SER A 139 2.50 -4.71 -1.35
N CYS A 140 1.64 -5.67 -1.02
CA CYS A 140 0.45 -5.43 -0.22
C CYS A 140 0.34 -6.39 0.97
N ILE A 141 -0.26 -5.91 2.04
CA ILE A 141 -0.69 -6.65 3.22
C ILE A 141 -2.21 -6.79 3.14
N PHE A 142 -2.68 -8.03 3.12
CA PHE A 142 -4.09 -8.37 3.16
C PHE A 142 -4.41 -9.00 4.50
N THR A 143 -5.39 -8.44 5.21
CA THR A 143 -5.70 -8.82 6.59
C THR A 143 -7.20 -8.99 6.78
N ASN A 144 -7.58 -9.93 7.65
CA ASN A 144 -8.96 -10.10 8.10
C ASN A 144 -9.30 -9.18 9.30
N PHE A 145 -8.32 -8.46 9.83
CA PHE A 145 -8.52 -7.48 10.89
C PHE A 145 -9.05 -6.15 10.32
N ASN A 146 -9.49 -5.26 11.20
CA ASN A 146 -9.93 -3.94 10.78
C ASN A 146 -8.78 -3.19 10.08
N LEU A 147 -8.98 -2.83 8.82
CA LEU A 147 -7.95 -2.24 7.97
C LEU A 147 -7.39 -0.93 8.55
N ASN A 148 -8.25 -0.04 9.05
CA ASN A 148 -7.84 1.25 9.59
C ASN A 148 -7.09 1.10 10.91
N GLN A 149 -7.52 0.18 11.77
CA GLN A 149 -6.79 -0.11 12.99
C GLN A 149 -5.40 -0.66 12.67
N SER A 150 -5.34 -1.63 11.76
CA SER A 150 -4.07 -2.26 11.34
C SER A 150 -3.11 -1.22 10.77
N LEU A 151 -3.63 -0.34 9.92
CA LEU A 151 -2.88 0.77 9.35
C LEU A 151 -2.36 1.74 10.42
N GLY A 152 -3.18 2.11 11.42
CA GLY A 152 -2.75 2.96 12.53
C GLY A 152 -1.62 2.33 13.35
N GLY A 153 -1.74 1.05 13.69
CA GLY A 153 -0.70 0.30 14.39
C GLY A 153 0.62 0.23 13.59
N LEU A 154 0.53 -0.11 12.30
CA LEU A 154 1.70 -0.20 11.41
C LEU A 154 2.39 1.15 11.17
N CYS A 155 1.63 2.25 11.12
CA CYS A 155 2.15 3.60 10.97
C CYS A 155 2.77 4.18 12.25
N SER A 156 2.65 3.49 13.39
CA SER A 156 3.21 3.98 14.65
C SER A 156 4.74 3.99 14.68
N LYS A 157 5.31 4.86 15.52
CA LYS A 157 6.77 4.86 15.76
C LYS A 157 7.27 3.54 16.32
N LEU A 158 6.49 2.87 17.18
CA LEU A 158 6.84 1.56 17.75
C LEU A 158 6.96 0.48 16.68
N SER A 159 6.01 0.41 15.74
CA SER A 159 6.11 -0.49 14.58
C SER A 159 7.40 -0.25 13.79
N LYS A 160 7.74 1.02 13.55
CA LYS A 160 8.99 1.39 12.86
C LYS A 160 10.23 1.05 13.68
N TYR A 161 10.19 1.21 15.00
CA TYR A 161 11.25 0.81 15.93
C TYR A 161 11.51 -0.69 15.84
N PHE A 162 10.46 -1.51 15.95
CA PHE A 162 10.59 -2.96 15.82
C PHE A 162 11.21 -3.37 14.49
N PHE A 163 10.68 -2.81 13.39
CA PHE A 163 11.17 -3.13 12.06
C PHE A 163 12.64 -2.76 11.90
N LYS A 164 13.04 -1.54 12.28
CA LYS A 164 14.39 -1.04 11.99
C LYS A 164 15.48 -1.52 12.94
N ILE A 165 15.13 -1.83 14.18
CA ILE A 165 16.13 -2.26 15.16
C ILE A 165 16.31 -3.78 15.15
N PHE A 166 15.22 -4.55 15.11
CA PHE A 166 15.30 -6.00 15.34
C PHE A 166 15.14 -6.85 14.09
N ILE A 167 14.46 -6.34 13.06
CA ILE A 167 14.04 -7.15 11.91
C ILE A 167 14.90 -6.86 10.68
N ASN A 168 14.95 -5.60 10.26
CA ASN A 168 15.66 -5.18 9.06
C ASN A 168 16.11 -3.71 9.16
N SER A 169 17.41 -3.53 9.40
CA SER A 169 18.07 -2.22 9.56
C SER A 169 18.42 -1.52 8.24
N SER A 170 18.21 -2.18 7.09
CA SER A 170 18.51 -1.65 5.77
C SER A 170 17.50 -0.60 5.28
N VAL A 171 17.70 -0.08 4.07
CA VAL A 171 16.77 0.86 3.40
C VAL A 171 15.61 0.17 2.68
N ASN A 172 15.66 -1.16 2.50
CA ASN A 172 14.57 -1.92 1.90
C ASN A 172 13.64 -2.53 2.96
N ALA A 173 12.39 -2.72 2.57
CA ALA A 173 11.33 -3.35 3.33
C ALA A 173 10.59 -4.33 2.42
N SER A 174 11.25 -5.46 2.14
CA SER A 174 10.66 -6.57 1.40
C SER A 174 9.58 -7.28 2.22
N GLU A 175 8.85 -8.16 1.55
CA GLU A 175 7.63 -8.80 2.05
C GLU A 175 7.89 -9.75 3.22
N ASP A 176 9.02 -10.47 3.21
CA ASP A 176 9.33 -11.45 4.26
C ASP A 176 9.65 -10.78 5.61
N PRO A 177 10.55 -9.78 5.71
CA PRO A 177 10.77 -9.05 6.96
C PRO A 177 9.49 -8.45 7.56
N ILE A 178 8.55 -8.00 6.73
CA ILE A 178 7.32 -7.37 7.21
C ILE A 178 6.44 -8.35 8.01
N LYS A 179 6.53 -9.66 7.73
CA LYS A 179 5.78 -10.70 8.46
C LYS A 179 6.22 -10.85 9.91
N GLU A 180 7.44 -10.44 10.23
CA GLU A 180 8.03 -10.55 11.57
C GLU A 180 7.68 -9.37 12.48
N VAL A 181 7.02 -8.32 11.96
CA VAL A 181 6.65 -7.14 12.76
C VAL A 181 5.60 -7.54 13.79
N PRO A 182 5.87 -7.37 15.11
CA PRO A 182 4.87 -7.61 16.13
C PRO A 182 3.63 -6.76 15.89
N PHE A 183 2.46 -7.38 16.03
CA PHE A 183 1.18 -6.75 15.75
C PHE A 183 0.14 -7.13 16.81
N CYS A 184 -0.41 -6.13 17.50
CA CYS A 184 -1.52 -6.34 18.43
C CYS A 184 -2.82 -6.60 17.67
N ILE A 185 -3.49 -7.71 18.00
CA ILE A 185 -4.75 -8.11 17.36
C ILE A 185 -5.93 -7.28 17.91
N ASP A 186 -5.93 -6.95 19.19
CA ASP A 186 -6.99 -6.18 19.84
C ASP A 186 -6.69 -4.67 19.81
N LEU A 187 -6.78 -4.09 18.62
CA LEU A 187 -6.56 -2.66 18.45
C LEU A 187 -7.74 -1.86 18.98
N GLN A 188 -7.43 -0.81 19.73
CA GLN A 188 -8.44 0.08 20.30
C GLN A 188 -9.30 0.70 19.19
N LYS A 189 -10.62 0.77 19.41
CA LYS A 189 -11.59 1.33 18.43
C LYS A 189 -11.29 2.78 18.07
N GLN A 190 -10.67 3.53 18.98
CA GLN A 190 -10.26 4.92 18.80
C GLN A 190 -9.25 5.10 17.66
N ILE A 191 -8.32 4.15 17.46
CA ILE A 191 -7.34 4.20 16.36
C ILE A 191 -8.07 4.27 15.01
N ASN A 192 -9.12 3.46 14.82
CA ASN A 192 -9.90 3.50 13.57
C ASN A 192 -10.61 4.83 13.34
N VAL A 193 -11.05 5.52 14.40
CA VAL A 193 -11.64 6.86 14.28
C VAL A 193 -10.59 7.88 13.84
N LEU A 194 -9.41 7.86 14.46
CA LEU A 194 -8.30 8.74 14.13
C LEU A 194 -7.80 8.52 12.69
N VAL A 195 -7.60 7.27 12.29
CA VAL A 195 -7.17 6.93 10.93
C VAL A 195 -8.19 7.35 9.87
N LYS A 196 -9.49 7.14 10.11
CA LYS A 196 -10.54 7.65 9.21
C LYS A 196 -10.50 9.18 9.10
N LYS A 197 -10.22 9.89 10.20
CA LYS A 197 -10.09 11.35 10.20
C LYS A 197 -8.89 11.80 9.37
N ILE A 198 -7.73 11.16 9.53
CA ILE A 198 -6.53 11.40 8.71
C ILE A 198 -6.84 11.22 7.23
N ILE A 199 -7.39 10.07 6.83
CA ILE A 199 -7.69 9.76 5.43
C ILE A 199 -8.66 10.78 4.82
N ARG A 200 -9.71 11.16 5.56
CA ARG A 200 -10.67 12.18 5.10
C ARG A 200 -9.98 13.52 4.86
N ASN A 201 -9.09 13.93 5.76
CA ASN A 201 -8.35 15.19 5.62
C ASN A 201 -7.33 15.11 4.47
N GLN A 202 -6.65 13.97 4.29
CA GLN A 202 -5.73 13.75 3.18
C GLN A 202 -6.42 13.74 1.81
N LYS A 203 -7.65 13.23 1.72
CA LYS A 203 -8.45 13.30 0.50
C LYS A 203 -8.81 14.74 0.09
N GLN A 204 -8.85 15.68 1.04
CA GLN A 204 -9.08 17.11 0.78
C GLN A 204 -7.77 17.86 0.55
N ASN A 205 -6.73 17.50 1.30
CA ASN A 205 -5.38 18.04 1.18
C ASN A 205 -4.37 16.88 1.26
N PRO A 206 -3.82 16.40 0.13
CA PRO A 206 -2.90 15.26 0.11
C PRO A 206 -1.67 15.41 1.01
N ARG A 207 -1.27 16.63 1.34
CA ARG A 207 -0.15 16.96 2.26
C ARG A 207 -0.62 17.34 3.67
N TYR A 208 -1.79 16.87 4.10
CA TYR A 208 -2.30 17.12 5.45
C TYR A 208 -1.29 16.68 6.51
N ASP A 209 -0.99 17.59 7.45
CA ASP A 209 -0.08 17.35 8.58
C ASP A 209 -0.76 16.49 9.65
N TYR A 210 -0.81 15.19 9.44
CA TYR A 210 -1.32 14.24 10.43
C TYR A 210 -0.33 14.01 11.60
N MET A 211 0.96 14.32 11.41
CA MET A 211 2.01 14.07 12.41
C MET A 211 1.89 15.00 13.62
N SER A 212 1.59 16.28 13.38
CA SER A 212 1.33 17.23 14.47
C SER A 212 0.00 16.97 15.19
N ASN A 213 -0.91 16.23 14.55
CA ASN A 213 -2.30 16.04 14.95
C ASN A 213 -2.57 14.61 15.44
N GLU A 214 -3.32 13.81 14.68
CA GLU A 214 -3.83 12.50 15.11
C GLU A 214 -2.73 11.47 15.41
N GLN A 215 -1.56 11.57 14.76
CA GLN A 215 -0.48 10.61 14.93
C GLN A 215 0.00 10.49 16.38
N LYS A 216 0.06 11.61 17.11
CA LYS A 216 0.53 11.62 18.51
C LYS A 216 -0.35 10.76 19.41
N GLU A 217 -1.66 10.86 19.20
CA GLU A 217 -2.62 10.05 19.94
C GLU A 217 -2.56 8.58 19.49
N ILE A 218 -2.40 8.31 18.19
CA ILE A 218 -2.20 6.93 17.70
C ILE A 218 -0.97 6.29 18.34
N ASP A 219 0.18 7.00 18.35
CA ASP A 219 1.42 6.49 18.95
C ASP A 219 1.23 6.19 20.45
N LYS A 220 0.60 7.12 21.19
CA LYS A 220 0.28 6.92 22.61
C LYS A 220 -0.59 5.67 22.85
N LEU A 221 -1.68 5.52 22.10
CA LEU A 221 -2.58 4.37 22.23
C LEU A 221 -1.86 3.06 21.90
N VAL A 222 -0.97 3.07 20.90
CA VAL A 222 -0.15 1.90 20.56
C VAL A 222 0.84 1.58 21.69
N TYR A 223 1.52 2.57 22.28
CA TYR A 223 2.39 2.33 23.43
C TYR A 223 1.65 1.70 24.61
N GLU A 224 0.46 2.21 24.93
CA GLU A 224 -0.40 1.66 25.99
C GLU A 224 -0.80 0.21 25.70
N MET A 225 -1.14 -0.11 24.45
CA MET A 225 -1.50 -1.48 24.05
C MET A 225 -0.38 -2.50 24.21
N TYR A 226 0.87 -2.07 24.03
CA TYR A 226 2.05 -2.91 24.25
C TYR A 226 2.53 -2.88 25.71
N GLY A 227 1.87 -2.11 26.59
CA GLY A 227 2.22 -2.01 28.00
C GLY A 227 3.55 -1.30 28.26
N LEU A 228 3.97 -0.41 27.37
CA LEU A 228 5.23 0.32 27.52
C LEU A 228 5.18 1.23 28.74
N ASN A 229 6.25 1.19 29.53
CA ASN A 229 6.45 2.16 30.61
C ASN A 229 7.12 3.44 30.07
N LYS A 230 7.34 4.43 30.95
CA LYS A 230 7.94 5.71 30.57
C LYS A 230 9.34 5.60 29.96
N ASP A 231 10.16 4.68 30.46
CA ASP A 231 11.52 4.47 29.97
C ASP A 231 11.50 3.82 28.57
N ASP A 232 10.59 2.88 28.33
CA ASP A 232 10.40 2.26 27.01
C ASP A 232 9.92 3.28 25.98
N ILE A 233 8.94 4.12 26.34
CA ILE A 233 8.44 5.20 25.46
C ILE A 233 9.57 6.16 25.12
N ARG A 234 10.36 6.58 26.11
CA ARG A 234 11.49 7.48 25.91
C ARG A 234 12.55 6.87 24.98
N GLU A 235 12.82 5.57 25.08
CA GLU A 235 13.73 4.88 24.15
C GLU A 235 13.21 4.93 22.71
N VAL A 236 11.93 4.62 22.49
CA VAL A 236 11.31 4.65 21.15
C VAL A 236 11.34 6.06 20.54
N GLU A 237 10.97 7.07 21.33
CA GLU A 237 10.91 8.48 20.90
C GLU A 237 12.32 9.05 20.62
N THR A 238 13.28 8.77 21.51
CA THR A 238 14.68 9.20 21.36
C THR A 238 15.33 8.53 20.15
N TRP A 239 15.08 7.24 19.97
CA TRP A 239 15.55 6.51 18.79
C TRP A 239 14.99 7.14 17.51
N TYR A 240 13.68 7.42 17.47
CA TYR A 240 13.04 7.98 16.28
C TYR A 240 13.61 9.35 15.93
N ALA A 241 13.77 10.23 16.94
CA ALA A 241 14.36 11.55 16.78
C ALA A 241 15.81 11.48 16.27
N ARG A 242 16.63 10.59 16.84
CA ARG A 242 18.02 10.38 16.41
C ARG A 242 18.11 9.81 15.00
N ARG A 243 17.27 8.83 14.66
CA ARG A 243 17.30 8.14 13.36
C ARG A 243 16.76 9.03 12.24
N TYR A 244 15.81 9.90 12.55
CA TYR A 244 15.11 10.80 11.62
C TYR A 244 15.13 12.25 12.12
N PRO A 245 16.29 12.95 12.07
CA PRO A 245 16.44 14.28 12.67
C PRO A 245 15.42 15.32 12.17
N LYS A 246 15.05 15.25 10.89
CA LYS A 246 14.04 16.15 10.29
C LYS A 246 12.64 15.99 10.88
N LEU A 247 12.36 14.85 11.51
CA LEU A 247 11.07 14.53 12.15
C LEU A 247 11.14 14.61 13.69
N ALA A 248 12.28 14.99 14.26
CA ALA A 248 12.50 15.02 15.71
C ALA A 248 11.51 15.94 16.44
N ARG A 249 11.03 17.01 15.79
CA ARG A 249 10.01 17.92 16.34
C ARG A 249 8.66 17.26 16.65
N PHE A 250 8.40 16.06 16.14
CA PHE A 250 7.20 15.28 16.42
C PHE A 250 7.41 14.23 17.50
N CYS A 251 8.58 14.22 18.15
CA CYS A 251 8.93 13.24 19.17
C CYS A 251 8.79 13.83 20.58
N ASP A 252 8.38 12.98 21.52
CA ASP A 252 8.31 13.34 22.93
C ASP A 252 9.60 12.90 23.64
N ILE A 253 10.61 13.76 23.58
CA ILE A 253 11.97 13.51 24.09
C ILE A 253 12.31 14.32 25.34
N ALA A 254 11.31 15.00 25.93
CA ALA A 254 11.47 15.88 27.08
C ALA A 254 11.48 15.14 28.43
#